data_AF-I4IPY3-F1
#
_entry.id   AF-I4IPY3-F1
#
_cell.length_a   1.000
_cell.length_b   1.000
_cell.length_c   1.000
_cell.angle_alpha   90.00
_cell.angle_beta   90.00
_cell.angle_gamma   90.00
#
_symmetry.space_group_name_H-M   'P 1'
#
loop_
_entity.id
_entity.type
_entity.pdbx_description
1 polymer ?
#
loop_
_entity_poly.entity_id
_entity_poly.type
_entity_poly.pdbx_seq_one_letter_code
_entity_poly.pdbx_strand_id
1 'polypeptide(L)'
;MVGPEHLRLGRWLTATVVGVNLLALAYSVVYGFNGFVDKQKDGKLDSFQVIFMILMFFVTIASLVCLYRARQGLWRGIFATLTGMGLIIIGSQDGVWRLSDQWYWSHYYIGMAASLLMIFSLAIVEDIYKDRSHRWRIAHTILNCIALALFLGQGMTGSRDLLEIPLSWQKPAIYRCDFTNKTCPEPKSSTPLINPIS
;
A
#
# COMPACT_ATOMS: atom_id res chain seq x y z
N MET A 1 1.79 34.36 -6.15
CA MET A 1 0.84 33.35 -6.69
C MET A 1 1.63 32.09 -6.93
N VAL A 2 1.10 30.91 -6.59
CA VAL A 2 1.74 29.64 -6.91
C VAL A 2 1.43 29.31 -8.38
N GLY A 3 2.46 29.11 -9.19
CA GLY A 3 2.34 28.98 -10.64
C GLY A 3 1.72 27.65 -11.09
N PRO A 4 1.34 27.54 -12.38
CA PRO A 4 0.81 26.31 -12.97
C PRO A 4 1.75 25.10 -12.81
N GLU A 5 3.06 25.33 -12.67
CA GLU A 5 4.06 24.27 -12.46
C GLU A 5 3.88 23.52 -11.14
N HIS A 6 3.57 24.23 -10.05
CA HIS A 6 3.34 23.57 -8.76
C HIS A 6 2.09 22.67 -8.80
N LEU A 7 1.03 23.11 -9.48
CA LEU A 7 -0.16 22.28 -9.68
C LEU A 7 0.16 21.04 -10.50
N ARG A 8 0.93 21.21 -11.58
CA ARG A 8 1.38 20.09 -12.43
C ARG A 8 2.20 19.11 -11.60
N LEU A 9 3.19 19.58 -10.84
CA LEU A 9 4.02 18.74 -9.99
C LEU A 9 3.19 18.01 -8.92
N GLY A 10 2.26 18.70 -8.25
CA GLY A 10 1.36 18.09 -7.28
C GLY A 10 0.50 16.97 -7.87
N ARG A 11 -0.01 17.15 -9.09
CA ARG A 11 -0.74 16.09 -9.82
C ARG A 11 0.17 14.90 -10.14
N TRP A 12 1.39 15.14 -10.60
CA TRP A 12 2.35 14.05 -10.85
C TRP A 12 2.72 13.30 -9.57
N LEU A 13 2.93 14.02 -8.47
CA LEU A 13 3.21 13.42 -7.17
C LEU A 13 2.05 12.53 -6.71
N THR A 14 0.82 13.03 -6.73
CA THR A 14 -0.36 12.21 -6.37
C THR A 14 -0.49 10.98 -7.27
N ALA A 15 -0.36 11.13 -8.58
CA ALA A 15 -0.45 10.01 -9.53
C ALA A 15 0.63 8.95 -9.24
N THR A 16 1.86 9.38 -8.97
CA THR A 16 2.98 8.48 -8.70
C THR A 16 2.80 7.76 -7.37
N VAL A 17 2.52 8.48 -6.29
CA VAL A 17 2.37 7.89 -4.94
C VAL A 17 1.21 6.91 -4.90
N VAL A 18 0.04 7.30 -5.41
CA VAL A 18 -1.14 6.43 -5.40
C VAL A 18 -0.96 5.27 -6.40
N GLY A 19 -0.34 5.51 -7.56
CA GLY A 19 -0.08 4.48 -8.56
C GLY A 19 0.90 3.41 -8.09
N VAL A 20 2.02 3.83 -7.47
CA VAL A 20 2.99 2.90 -6.86
C VAL A 20 2.34 2.13 -5.71
N ASN A 21 1.52 2.78 -4.88
CA ASN A 21 0.79 2.09 -3.81
C ASN A 21 -0.17 1.04 -4.39
N LEU A 22 -0.95 1.36 -5.42
CA LEU A 22 -1.82 0.38 -6.09
C LEU A 22 -1.04 -0.80 -6.66
N LEU A 23 0.12 -0.57 -7.27
CA LEU A 23 0.98 -1.64 -7.79
C LEU A 23 1.54 -2.51 -6.66
N ALA A 24 2.01 -1.90 -5.57
CA ALA A 24 2.52 -2.61 -4.41
C ALA A 24 1.43 -3.45 -3.73
N LEU A 25 0.22 -2.91 -3.62
CA LEU A 25 -0.95 -3.63 -3.11
C LEU A 25 -1.33 -4.80 -4.02
N ALA A 26 -1.37 -4.60 -5.35
CA ALA A 26 -1.65 -5.67 -6.29
C ALA A 26 -0.64 -6.81 -6.17
N TYR A 27 0.66 -6.47 -6.10
CA TYR A 27 1.71 -7.45 -5.87
C TYR A 27 1.53 -8.19 -4.54
N SER A 28 1.23 -7.46 -3.46
CA SER A 28 1.09 -8.05 -2.11
C SER A 28 -0.12 -8.98 -2.00
N VAL A 29 -1.28 -8.60 -2.55
CA VAL A 29 -2.48 -9.45 -2.54
C VAL A 29 -2.25 -10.76 -3.33
N VAL A 30 -1.49 -10.70 -4.42
CA VAL A 30 -1.24 -11.87 -5.27
C VAL A 30 -0.11 -12.74 -4.70
N TYR A 31 1.03 -12.16 -4.38
CA TYR A 31 2.30 -12.85 -4.09
C TYR A 31 2.78 -12.73 -2.63
N GLY A 32 2.10 -11.93 -1.82
CA GLY A 32 2.37 -11.81 -0.39
C GLY A 32 2.05 -13.10 0.36
N PHE A 33 2.50 -13.18 1.61
CA PHE A 33 2.24 -14.35 2.47
C PHE A 33 0.74 -14.49 2.75
N ASN A 34 0.18 -15.69 2.53
CA ASN A 34 -1.28 -15.94 2.50
C ASN A 34 -2.03 -15.14 1.41
N GLY A 35 -1.31 -14.63 0.40
CA GLY A 35 -1.90 -14.05 -0.80
C GLY A 35 -2.52 -15.12 -1.70
N PHE A 36 -3.02 -14.71 -2.87
CA PHE A 36 -3.75 -15.60 -3.78
C PHE A 36 -2.93 -16.80 -4.25
N VAL A 37 -1.64 -16.62 -4.55
CA VAL A 37 -0.78 -17.72 -5.00
C VAL A 37 -0.61 -18.80 -3.92
N ASP A 38 -0.45 -18.39 -2.65
CA ASP A 38 -0.32 -19.34 -1.53
C ASP A 38 -1.66 -20.02 -1.25
N LYS A 39 -2.77 -19.25 -1.22
CA LYS A 39 -4.12 -19.81 -1.09
C LYS A 39 -4.46 -20.81 -2.21
N GLN A 40 -3.99 -20.57 -3.43
CA GLN A 40 -4.18 -21.49 -4.55
C GLN A 40 -3.41 -22.80 -4.36
N LYS A 41 -2.15 -22.74 -3.92
CA LYS A 41 -1.34 -23.94 -3.62
C LYS A 41 -1.97 -24.79 -2.51
N ASP A 42 -2.56 -24.12 -1.52
CA ASP A 42 -3.23 -24.77 -0.39
C ASP A 42 -4.65 -25.24 -0.71
N GLY A 43 -5.16 -25.01 -1.94
CA GLY A 43 -6.53 -25.35 -2.33
C GLY A 43 -7.62 -24.53 -1.62
N LYS A 44 -7.27 -23.36 -1.06
CA LYS A 44 -8.15 -22.47 -0.27
C LYS A 44 -8.52 -21.18 -1.01
N LEU A 45 -8.25 -21.08 -2.30
CA LEU A 45 -8.53 -19.87 -3.07
C LEU A 45 -10.04 -19.71 -3.31
N ASP A 46 -10.60 -18.62 -2.81
CA ASP A 46 -11.98 -18.24 -3.08
C ASP A 46 -12.09 -17.45 -4.40
N SER A 47 -12.86 -17.98 -5.35
CA SER A 47 -13.08 -17.33 -6.65
C SER A 47 -13.85 -16.01 -6.51
N PHE A 48 -14.76 -15.91 -5.54
CA PHE A 48 -15.49 -14.66 -5.30
C PHE A 48 -14.54 -13.56 -4.82
N GLN A 49 -13.66 -13.85 -3.86
CA GLN A 49 -12.64 -12.91 -3.39
C GLN A 49 -11.76 -12.38 -4.55
N VAL A 50 -11.32 -13.26 -5.47
CA VAL A 50 -10.49 -12.85 -6.62
C VAL A 50 -11.25 -11.90 -7.55
N ILE A 51 -12.49 -12.24 -7.92
CA ILE A 51 -13.33 -11.40 -8.79
C ILE A 51 -13.61 -10.06 -8.12
N PHE A 52 -13.98 -10.08 -6.83
CA PHE A 52 -14.22 -8.88 -6.04
C PHE A 52 -12.97 -7.98 -6.02
N MET A 53 -11.76 -8.54 -5.86
CA MET A 53 -10.53 -7.75 -5.89
C MET A 53 -10.23 -7.13 -7.25
N ILE A 54 -10.42 -7.86 -8.34
CA ILE A 54 -10.26 -7.31 -9.69
C ILE A 54 -11.21 -6.11 -9.90
N LEU A 55 -12.47 -6.25 -9.49
CA LEU A 55 -13.46 -5.17 -9.55
C LEU A 55 -13.07 -3.99 -8.66
N MET A 56 -12.58 -4.23 -7.44
CA MET A 56 -12.13 -3.17 -6.54
C MET A 56 -10.96 -2.38 -7.12
N PHE A 57 -9.97 -3.04 -7.73
CA PHE A 57 -8.89 -2.34 -8.45
C PHE A 57 -9.43 -1.48 -9.58
N PHE A 58 -10.32 -2.02 -10.41
CA PHE A 58 -10.91 -1.29 -11.53
C PHE A 58 -11.69 -0.06 -11.07
N VAL A 59 -12.57 -0.21 -10.08
CA VAL A 59 -13.37 0.89 -9.51
C VAL A 59 -12.48 1.94 -8.85
N THR A 60 -11.42 1.52 -8.15
CA THR A 60 -10.48 2.45 -7.50
C THR A 60 -9.73 3.29 -8.54
N ILE A 61 -9.21 2.65 -9.60
CA ILE A 61 -8.49 3.34 -10.69
C ILE A 61 -9.44 4.25 -11.46
N ALA A 62 -10.65 3.77 -11.80
CA ALA A 62 -11.65 4.58 -12.50
C ALA A 62 -12.06 5.80 -11.66
N SER A 63 -12.25 5.63 -10.34
CA SER A 63 -12.54 6.72 -9.41
C SER A 63 -11.41 7.74 -9.35
N LEU A 64 -10.15 7.29 -9.33
CA LEU A 64 -9.00 8.19 -9.37
C LEU A 64 -8.95 8.98 -10.68
N VAL A 65 -9.16 8.33 -11.83
CA VAL A 65 -9.22 9.01 -13.14
C VAL A 65 -10.36 10.03 -13.18
N CYS A 66 -11.53 9.68 -12.65
CA CYS A 66 -12.66 10.59 -12.54
C CYS A 66 -12.35 11.77 -11.60
N LEU A 67 -11.63 11.56 -10.50
CA LEU A 67 -11.19 12.62 -9.60
C LEU A 67 -10.29 13.65 -10.32
N TYR A 68 -9.38 13.20 -11.18
CA TYR A 68 -8.55 14.11 -12.00
C TYR A 68 -9.35 14.96 -12.99
N ARG A 69 -10.54 14.52 -13.37
CA ARG A 69 -11.42 15.19 -14.36
C ARG A 69 -12.52 16.01 -13.71
N ALA A 70 -12.91 15.70 -12.48
CA ALA A 70 -14.02 16.32 -11.78
C ALA A 70 -13.74 17.78 -11.44
N ARG A 71 -14.69 18.67 -11.78
CA ARG A 71 -14.64 20.09 -11.42
C ARG A 71 -15.58 20.45 -10.28
N GLN A 72 -16.80 19.93 -10.32
CA GLN A 72 -17.79 20.18 -9.28
C GLN A 72 -17.35 19.59 -7.94
N GLY A 73 -17.51 20.36 -6.85
CA GLY A 73 -17.04 19.97 -5.51
C GLY A 73 -17.61 18.64 -5.00
N LEU A 74 -18.90 18.41 -5.23
CA LEU A 74 -19.57 17.16 -4.84
C LEU A 74 -18.90 15.94 -5.49
N TRP A 75 -18.66 15.97 -6.80
CA TRP A 75 -18.03 14.87 -7.53
C TRP A 75 -16.56 14.67 -7.13
N ARG A 76 -15.82 15.75 -6.87
CA ARG A 76 -14.45 15.65 -6.32
C ARG A 76 -14.47 14.91 -4.97
N GLY A 77 -15.39 15.26 -4.08
CA GLY A 77 -15.56 14.57 -2.80
C GLY A 77 -15.93 13.09 -2.96
N ILE A 78 -16.91 12.77 -3.81
CA ILE A 78 -17.34 11.38 -4.08
C ILE A 78 -16.17 10.55 -4.62
N PHE A 79 -15.50 11.00 -5.67
CA PHE A 79 -14.41 10.23 -6.27
C PHE A 79 -13.18 10.12 -5.37
N ALA A 80 -12.89 11.14 -4.55
CA ALA A 80 -11.85 11.07 -3.53
C ALA A 80 -12.16 10.00 -2.48
N THR A 81 -13.38 9.98 -1.96
CA THR A 81 -13.84 8.98 -0.98
C THR A 81 -13.82 7.57 -1.58
N LEU A 82 -14.35 7.39 -2.80
CA LEU A 82 -14.34 6.07 -3.47
C LEU A 82 -12.91 5.56 -3.71
N THR A 83 -12.01 6.44 -4.15
CA THR A 83 -10.59 6.08 -4.35
C THR A 83 -9.95 5.70 -3.01
N GLY A 84 -10.16 6.51 -1.97
CA GLY A 84 -9.59 6.26 -0.65
C GLY A 84 -10.12 4.98 0.00
N MET A 85 -11.43 4.73 -0.06
CA MET A 85 -12.04 3.49 0.41
C MET A 85 -11.52 2.29 -0.37
N GLY A 86 -11.38 2.42 -1.70
CA GLY A 86 -10.80 1.40 -2.55
C GLY A 86 -9.40 0.99 -2.10
N LEU A 87 -8.51 1.95 -1.85
CA LEU A 87 -7.19 1.68 -1.29
C LEU A 87 -7.27 0.93 0.06
N ILE A 88 -8.15 1.36 0.98
CA ILE A 88 -8.28 0.73 2.31
C ILE A 88 -8.76 -0.72 2.18
N ILE A 89 -9.78 -0.98 1.36
CA ILE A 89 -10.34 -2.32 1.16
C ILE A 89 -9.30 -3.27 0.57
N ILE A 90 -8.58 -2.80 -0.46
CA ILE A 90 -7.51 -3.57 -1.11
C ILE A 90 -6.35 -3.79 -0.11
N GLY A 91 -5.93 -2.75 0.61
CA GLY A 91 -4.85 -2.83 1.60
C GLY A 91 -5.18 -3.71 2.81
N SER A 92 -6.46 -3.95 3.06
CA SER A 92 -6.93 -4.81 4.16
C SER A 92 -7.02 -6.30 3.80
N GLN A 93 -6.70 -6.68 2.56
CA GLN A 93 -6.70 -8.09 2.16
C GLN A 93 -5.53 -8.87 2.76
N ASP A 94 -5.68 -10.20 2.83
CA ASP A 94 -4.55 -11.10 3.10
C ASP A 94 -3.46 -10.96 2.02
N GLY A 95 -2.22 -11.30 2.36
CA GLY A 95 -1.07 -11.04 1.49
C GLY A 95 -0.42 -9.67 1.72
N VAL A 96 -1.19 -8.66 2.17
CA VAL A 96 -0.63 -7.35 2.49
C VAL A 96 0.05 -7.37 3.86
N TRP A 97 1.38 -7.16 3.86
CA TRP A 97 2.14 -7.00 5.09
C TRP A 97 1.87 -5.64 5.72
N ARG A 98 1.24 -5.64 6.90
CA ARG A 98 0.79 -4.41 7.57
C ARG A 98 1.54 -4.05 8.84
N LEU A 99 2.23 -5.00 9.48
CA LEU A 99 2.87 -4.81 10.80
C LEU A 99 1.95 -4.06 11.79
N SER A 100 0.78 -4.63 12.06
CA SER A 100 -0.31 -3.97 12.79
C SER A 100 -0.04 -3.78 14.28
N ASP A 101 0.79 -4.62 14.89
CA ASP A 101 1.27 -4.49 16.27
C ASP A 101 2.13 -3.23 16.47
N GLN A 102 2.83 -2.79 15.44
CA GLN A 102 3.64 -1.57 15.43
C GLN A 102 3.14 -0.58 14.37
N TRP A 103 1.82 -0.36 14.33
CA TRP A 103 1.16 0.44 13.28
C TRP A 103 1.75 1.85 13.10
N TYR A 104 2.22 2.48 14.17
CA TYR A 104 2.84 3.82 14.15
C TYR A 104 4.23 3.83 13.48
N TRP A 105 4.84 2.65 13.32
CA TRP A 105 6.13 2.40 12.69
C TRP A 105 6.02 1.44 11.49
N SER A 106 4.82 1.37 10.91
CA SER A 106 4.54 0.47 9.79
C SER A 106 4.61 1.21 8.47
N HIS A 107 5.38 0.65 7.53
CA HIS A 107 5.47 1.15 6.15
C HIS A 107 4.09 1.20 5.47
N TYR A 108 3.24 0.20 5.73
CA TYR A 108 1.88 0.14 5.18
C TYR A 108 1.00 1.30 5.69
N TYR A 109 0.88 1.50 7.00
CA TYR A 109 -0.07 2.49 7.54
C TYR A 109 0.34 3.92 7.18
N ILE A 110 1.63 4.25 7.23
CA ILE A 110 2.12 5.57 6.81
C ILE A 110 2.08 5.72 5.27
N GLY A 111 2.26 4.62 4.53
CA GLY A 111 2.00 4.44 3.09
C GLY A 111 0.61 4.89 2.69
N MET A 112 -0.37 4.29 3.36
CA MET A 112 -1.80 4.53 3.19
C MET A 112 -2.17 5.95 3.59
N ALA A 113 -1.69 6.44 4.75
CA ALA A 113 -1.94 7.80 5.20
C ALA A 113 -1.44 8.85 4.18
N ALA A 114 -0.21 8.68 3.66
CA ALA A 114 0.33 9.57 2.64
C ALA A 114 -0.51 9.52 1.35
N SER A 115 -0.90 8.34 0.89
CA SER A 115 -1.75 8.18 -0.31
C SER A 115 -3.10 8.87 -0.15
N LEU A 116 -3.75 8.72 1.01
CA LEU A 116 -5.02 9.38 1.31
C LEU A 116 -4.87 10.90 1.37
N LEU A 117 -3.77 11.42 1.93
CA LEU A 117 -3.46 12.85 1.89
C LEU A 117 -3.22 13.36 0.47
N MET A 118 -2.57 12.57 -0.40
CA MET A 118 -2.38 12.94 -1.81
C MET A 118 -3.71 12.98 -2.59
N ILE A 119 -4.62 12.04 -2.32
CA ILE A 119 -5.98 12.03 -2.88
C ILE A 119 -6.77 13.26 -2.38
N PHE A 120 -6.72 13.53 -1.08
CA PHE A 120 -7.36 14.71 -0.49
C PHE A 120 -6.81 16.02 -1.07
N SER A 121 -5.49 16.13 -1.18
CA SER A 121 -4.80 17.27 -1.77
C SER A 121 -5.29 17.54 -3.21
N LEU A 122 -5.42 16.47 -4.02
CA LEU A 122 -5.98 16.58 -5.37
C LEU A 122 -7.46 17.01 -5.35
N ALA A 123 -8.23 16.48 -4.41
CA ALA A 123 -9.66 16.77 -4.30
C ALA A 123 -9.95 18.23 -3.96
N ILE A 124 -9.09 18.91 -3.18
CA ILE A 124 -9.31 20.30 -2.73
C ILE A 124 -8.70 21.38 -3.65
N VAL A 125 -8.03 20.99 -4.75
CA VAL A 125 -7.30 21.93 -5.63
C VAL A 125 -8.16 23.12 -6.04
N GLU A 126 -9.38 22.90 -6.53
CA GLU A 126 -10.21 24.03 -6.96
C GLU A 126 -10.64 24.93 -5.80
N ASP A 127 -10.78 24.39 -4.59
CA ASP A 127 -11.15 25.17 -3.40
C ASP A 127 -9.99 26.09 -2.98
N ILE A 128 -8.73 25.63 -3.12
CA ILE A 128 -7.54 26.47 -2.89
C ILE A 128 -7.51 27.68 -3.83
N TYR A 129 -7.93 27.51 -5.09
CA TYR A 129 -7.93 28.60 -6.08
C TYR A 129 -9.13 29.53 -5.95
N LYS A 130 -10.31 29.01 -5.59
CA LYS A 130 -11.54 29.79 -5.43
C LYS A 130 -11.61 30.53 -4.10
N ASP A 131 -10.94 30.02 -3.07
CA ASP A 131 -10.96 30.60 -1.73
C ASP A 131 -10.15 31.90 -1.62
N ARG A 132 -10.86 33.00 -1.38
CA ARG A 132 -10.29 34.33 -1.15
C ARG A 132 -9.83 34.55 0.30
N SER A 133 -10.25 33.70 1.24
CA SER A 133 -9.90 33.78 2.67
C SER A 133 -8.59 33.06 3.03
N HIS A 134 -7.95 32.40 2.06
CA HIS A 134 -6.71 31.63 2.21
C HIS A 134 -6.75 30.45 3.19
N ARG A 135 -7.92 30.10 3.74
CA ARG A 135 -8.09 28.98 4.68
C ARG A 135 -7.69 27.65 4.04
N TRP A 136 -8.10 27.39 2.80
CA TRP A 136 -7.75 26.17 2.08
C TRP A 136 -6.25 26.09 1.75
N ARG A 137 -5.62 27.22 1.50
CA ARG A 137 -4.17 27.29 1.27
C ARG A 137 -3.39 26.96 2.55
N ILE A 138 -3.81 27.50 3.68
CA ILE A 138 -3.20 27.21 4.99
C ILE A 138 -3.37 25.73 5.31
N ALA A 139 -4.59 25.19 5.18
CA ALA A 139 -4.86 23.78 5.39
C ALA A 139 -3.99 22.89 4.50
N HIS A 140 -3.93 23.16 3.19
CA HIS A 140 -3.05 22.44 2.26
C HIS A 140 -1.59 22.50 2.67
N THR A 141 -1.09 23.66 3.11
CA THR A 141 0.31 23.82 3.54
C THR A 141 0.61 22.94 4.76
N ILE A 142 -0.26 22.98 5.78
CA ILE A 142 -0.12 22.14 6.98
C ILE A 142 -0.14 20.66 6.62
N LEU A 143 -1.08 20.24 5.76
CA LEU A 143 -1.19 18.85 5.33
C LEU A 143 0.01 18.38 4.49
N ASN A 144 0.64 19.25 3.71
CA ASN A 144 1.88 18.91 3.01
C ASN A 144 3.07 18.77 3.95
N CYS A 145 3.15 19.57 5.03
CA CYS A 145 4.16 19.36 6.07
C CYS A 145 4.00 17.98 6.73
N ILE A 146 2.75 17.56 6.98
CA ILE A 146 2.46 16.20 7.48
C ILE A 146 2.84 15.16 6.42
N ALA A 147 2.48 15.35 5.16
CA ALA A 147 2.85 14.44 4.08
C ALA A 147 4.37 14.29 3.93
N LEU A 148 5.13 15.38 4.06
CA LEU A 148 6.60 15.35 4.07
C LEU A 148 7.14 14.46 5.20
N ALA A 149 6.63 14.61 6.42
CA ALA A 149 7.02 13.77 7.54
C ALA A 149 6.69 12.29 7.27
N LEU A 150 5.53 12.00 6.66
CA LEU A 150 5.16 10.63 6.27
C LEU A 150 6.08 10.07 5.19
N PHE A 151 6.51 10.85 4.20
CA PHE A 151 7.48 10.39 3.19
C PHE A 151 8.84 10.07 3.78
N LEU A 152 9.32 10.86 4.75
CA LEU A 152 10.55 10.54 5.49
C LEU A 152 10.39 9.23 6.26
N GLY A 153 9.26 9.04 6.95
CA GLY A 153 8.92 7.79 7.62
C GLY A 153 8.86 6.60 6.66
N GLN A 154 8.32 6.77 5.45
CA GLN A 154 8.30 5.73 4.41
C GLN A 154 9.71 5.33 3.97
N GLY A 155 10.61 6.30 3.80
CA GLY A 155 12.00 6.01 3.45
C GLY A 155 12.70 5.14 4.50
N MET A 156 12.47 5.43 5.78
CA MET A 156 13.05 4.66 6.90
C MET A 156 12.42 3.28 7.04
N THR A 157 11.09 3.21 7.14
CA THR A 157 10.35 1.95 7.35
C THR A 157 10.38 1.03 6.13
N GLY A 158 10.37 1.59 4.91
CA GLY A 158 10.47 0.79 3.69
C GLY A 158 11.84 0.12 3.55
N SER A 159 12.92 0.82 3.91
CA SER A 159 14.26 0.25 3.94
C SER A 159 14.38 -0.87 4.96
N ARG A 160 13.74 -0.73 6.13
CA ARG A 160 13.64 -1.79 7.14
C ARG A 160 12.86 -2.99 6.61
N ASP A 161 11.68 -2.76 6.03
CA ASP A 161 10.82 -3.84 5.53
C ASP A 161 11.51 -4.68 4.45
N LEU A 162 12.38 -4.07 3.61
CA LEU A 162 13.22 -4.81 2.65
C LEU A 162 14.22 -5.76 3.32
N LEU A 163 14.62 -5.49 4.56
CA LEU A 163 15.54 -6.34 5.35
C LEU A 163 14.80 -7.35 6.22
N GLU A 164 13.55 -7.05 6.63
CA GLU A 164 12.74 -7.91 7.49
C GLU A 164 11.87 -8.90 6.72
N ILE A 165 11.38 -8.54 5.53
CA ILE A 165 10.53 -9.42 4.73
C ILE A 165 11.41 -10.51 4.10
N PRO A 166 11.19 -11.80 4.45
CA PRO A 166 12.04 -12.86 3.96
C PRO A 166 11.92 -12.99 2.43
N LEU A 167 13.08 -13.05 1.77
CA LEU A 167 13.17 -13.26 0.33
C LEU A 167 12.47 -14.56 -0.05
N SER A 168 12.01 -14.66 -1.31
CA SER A 168 11.25 -15.83 -1.81
C SER A 168 11.94 -17.17 -1.54
N TRP A 169 13.27 -17.22 -1.56
CA TRP A 169 14.08 -18.41 -1.26
C TRP A 169 14.24 -18.68 0.25
N GLN A 170 14.08 -17.66 1.11
CA GLN A 170 14.13 -17.79 2.57
C GLN A 170 12.78 -18.22 3.16
N LYS A 171 11.67 -17.83 2.52
CA LYS A 171 10.30 -18.14 2.97
C LYS A 171 10.10 -19.60 3.40
N PRO A 172 10.53 -20.63 2.63
CA PRO A 172 10.29 -22.03 3.01
C PRO A 172 11.05 -22.47 4.27
N ALA A 173 12.17 -21.83 4.60
CA ALA A 173 12.92 -22.14 5.82
C ALA A 173 12.36 -21.39 7.03
N ILE A 174 12.10 -20.09 6.86
CA ILE A 174 11.64 -19.19 7.94
C ILE A 174 10.21 -19.51 8.37
N TYR A 175 9.29 -19.75 7.42
CA TYR A 175 7.88 -20.04 7.76
C TYR A 175 7.62 -21.47 8.25
N ARG A 176 8.64 -22.32 8.33
CA ARG A 176 8.56 -23.61 9.03
C ARG A 176 8.82 -23.49 10.53
N CYS A 177 9.37 -22.36 10.98
CA CYS A 177 9.58 -22.10 12.39
C CYS A 177 8.25 -21.77 13.08
N ASP A 178 8.09 -22.26 14.29
CA ASP A 178 7.08 -21.80 15.23
C ASP A 178 7.67 -20.64 16.03
N PHE A 179 7.30 -19.41 15.67
CA PHE A 179 7.76 -18.20 16.34
C PHE A 179 7.13 -18.01 17.73
N THR A 180 6.01 -18.66 18.02
CA THR A 180 5.37 -18.62 19.34
C THR A 180 6.16 -19.46 20.34
N ASN A 181 6.51 -20.68 19.95
CA ASN A 181 7.28 -21.61 20.78
C ASN A 181 8.80 -21.48 20.60
N LYS A 182 9.26 -20.58 19.71
CA LYS A 182 10.67 -20.34 19.37
C LYS A 182 11.39 -21.61 18.90
N THR A 183 10.69 -22.47 18.17
CA THR A 183 11.25 -23.70 17.61
C THR A 183 11.36 -23.60 16.10
N CYS A 184 12.46 -24.13 15.55
CA CYS A 184 12.65 -24.26 14.11
C CYS A 184 13.02 -25.72 13.82
N PRO A 185 12.45 -26.36 12.79
CA PRO A 185 12.88 -27.70 12.41
C PRO A 185 14.36 -27.66 11.99
N GLU A 186 15.15 -28.62 12.48
CA GLU A 186 16.57 -28.72 12.10
C GLU A 186 16.70 -28.88 10.58
N PRO A 187 17.74 -28.28 9.96
CA PRO A 187 18.03 -28.53 8.56
C PRO A 187 18.18 -30.04 8.37
N LYS A 188 17.46 -30.62 7.40
CA LYS A 188 17.70 -32.02 7.02
C LYS A 188 19.18 -32.14 6.64
N SER A 189 19.97 -32.82 7.48
CA SER A 189 21.34 -33.20 7.17
C SER A 189 21.34 -33.90 5.82
N SER A 190 21.94 -33.26 4.83
CA SER A 190 22.16 -33.83 3.49
C SER A 190 23.53 -34.51 3.43
N THR A 191 23.97 -35.12 4.53
CA THR A 191 25.12 -36.02 4.50
C THR A 191 24.61 -37.38 4.04
N PRO A 192 25.01 -37.89 2.87
CA PRO A 192 24.75 -39.28 2.51
C PRO A 192 25.41 -40.14 3.58
N LEU A 193 24.66 -41.09 4.15
CA LEU A 193 25.25 -42.13 4.98
C LEU A 193 26.21 -42.93 4.11
N ILE A 194 27.51 -42.63 4.21
CA ILE A 194 28.55 -43.53 3.73
C ILE A 194 28.49 -44.72 4.67
N ASN A 195 27.79 -45.77 4.25
CA ASN A 195 27.82 -47.06 4.94
C ASN A 195 29.28 -47.56 4.93
N PRO A 196 29.89 -47.83 6.09
CA PRO A 196 31.18 -48.53 6.10
C PRO A 196 30.94 -49.94 5.57
N ILE A 197 31.73 -50.31 4.55
CA ILE A 197 31.83 -51.68 4.05
C ILE A 197 32.56 -52.49 5.13
N SER A 198 31.89 -53.47 5.72
CA SER A 198 32.50 -54.56 6.49
C SER A 198 31.73 -55.85 6.24
#